data_AF-G7WNB3-F1
#
_entry.id   AF-G7WNB3-F1
#
_cell.length_a   1.000
_cell.length_b   1.000
_cell.length_c   1.000
_cell.angle_alpha   90.00
_cell.angle_beta   90.00
_cell.angle_gamma   90.00
#
_symmetry.space_group_name_H-M   'P 1'
#
loop_
_entity.id
_entity.type
_entity.pdbx_description
1 polymer ?
#
loop_
_entity_poly.entity_id
_entity_poly.type
_entity_poly.pdbx_seq_one_letter_code
_entity_poly.pdbx_strand_id
1 'polypeptide(L)'
;MQRWICPVASLYIENTYINLLFDRIFSSKYLPSEDDPLGSDGPISAPERDHPLKLVGTRGNDIYSRGGVSSSMSWVIWFTGLPGCGKTTLARGVKARLEGRGIRVKVLELDEIRRVITPEPTYTDLEREVVYASLAYMAKLLSEAGTNVIVDATANRRRYRDLARMLVPTFAEVYVKASLPACIERERGRKAVYSPRGIYAKAVDDGATVPGVNVAYEEPKSPEVVVDAEGLDPDQNADKVVAWIMETFEGS
;
A
#
# COMPACT_ATOMS: atom_id res chain seq x y z
N MET A 1 20.96 -31.86 26.34
CA MET A 1 20.84 -30.78 25.35
C MET A 1 19.47 -30.91 24.70
N GLN A 2 18.45 -30.32 25.32
CA GLN A 2 17.04 -30.36 24.90
C GLN A 2 16.56 -28.92 24.74
N ARG A 3 16.11 -28.57 23.54
CA ARG A 3 15.47 -27.29 23.23
C ARG A 3 14.13 -27.24 23.94
N TRP A 4 13.99 -26.30 24.86
CA TRP A 4 12.71 -25.91 25.45
C TRP A 4 11.95 -25.06 24.44
N ILE A 5 10.96 -25.63 23.77
CA ILE A 5 9.85 -24.89 23.18
C ILE A 5 8.62 -25.29 23.98
N CYS A 6 8.07 -24.32 24.72
CA CYS A 6 6.91 -24.51 25.58
C CYS A 6 5.64 -24.76 24.72
N PRO A 7 4.83 -25.81 24.97
CA PRO A 7 3.69 -26.17 24.12
C PRO A 7 2.44 -25.30 24.32
N VAL A 8 2.54 -24.14 24.98
CA VAL A 8 1.39 -23.27 25.33
C VAL A 8 1.33 -21.99 24.47
N ALA A 9 2.32 -21.73 23.63
CA ALA A 9 2.37 -20.53 22.78
C ALA A 9 1.57 -20.64 21.47
N SER A 10 1.09 -21.83 21.10
CA SER A 10 0.55 -22.06 19.74
C SER A 10 -0.94 -21.76 19.55
N LEU A 11 -1.70 -21.41 20.60
CA LEU A 11 -3.16 -21.23 20.52
C LEU A 11 -3.70 -19.95 21.17
N TYR A 12 -2.84 -19.15 21.81
CA TYR A 12 -3.24 -17.89 22.48
C TYR A 12 -2.62 -16.62 21.86
N ILE A 13 -1.82 -16.76 20.79
CA ILE A 13 -1.13 -15.65 20.13
C ILE A 13 -1.93 -15.08 18.93
N GLU A 14 -2.94 -15.79 18.43
CA GLU A 14 -3.57 -15.46 17.13
C GLU A 14 -4.52 -14.25 17.12
N ASN A 15 -5.02 -13.77 18.26
CA ASN A 15 -5.99 -12.65 18.27
C ASN A 15 -5.51 -11.40 19.00
N THR A 16 -4.65 -11.52 20.01
CA THR A 16 -4.32 -10.37 20.86
C THR A 16 -3.36 -9.39 20.19
N TYR A 17 -2.37 -9.86 19.43
CA TYR A 17 -1.41 -8.96 18.76
C TYR A 17 -2.02 -8.23 17.58
N ILE A 18 -2.92 -8.89 16.83
CA ILE A 18 -3.67 -8.26 15.75
C ILE A 18 -4.62 -7.22 16.34
N ASN A 19 -5.38 -7.54 17.39
CA ASN A 19 -6.26 -6.57 18.05
C ASN A 19 -5.48 -5.43 18.71
N LEU A 20 -4.29 -5.68 19.29
CA LEU A 20 -3.44 -4.62 19.83
C LEU A 20 -2.80 -3.74 18.75
N LEU A 21 -2.38 -4.32 17.62
CA LEU A 21 -1.92 -3.54 16.46
C LEU A 21 -3.09 -2.74 15.88
N PHE A 22 -4.29 -3.34 15.85
CA PHE A 22 -5.52 -2.71 15.42
C PHE A 22 -5.89 -1.55 16.35
N ASP A 23 -6.02 -1.76 17.67
CA ASP A 23 -6.31 -0.72 18.66
C ASP A 23 -5.26 0.39 18.71
N ARG A 24 -4.01 0.08 18.37
CA ARG A 24 -2.89 1.04 18.38
C ARG A 24 -2.73 1.81 17.08
N ILE A 25 -3.13 1.23 15.94
CA ILE A 25 -3.23 1.93 14.63
C ILE A 25 -4.58 2.66 14.50
N PHE A 26 -5.65 2.09 15.07
CA PHE A 26 -7.07 2.46 14.90
C PHE A 26 -7.77 2.80 16.22
N SER A 27 -7.05 3.33 17.22
CA SER A 27 -7.68 3.99 18.38
C SER A 27 -8.77 4.94 17.88
N SER A 28 -9.92 4.99 18.57
CA SER A 28 -11.28 5.39 18.11
C SER A 28 -11.49 6.74 17.38
N LYS A 29 -10.42 7.43 16.97
CA LYS A 29 -10.43 8.67 16.21
C LYS A 29 -10.52 8.49 14.68
N TYR A 30 -10.35 7.27 14.15
CA TYR A 30 -10.19 7.05 12.70
C TYR A 30 -11.14 6.01 12.07
N LEU A 31 -12.07 5.45 12.84
CA LEU A 31 -13.12 4.57 12.30
C LEU A 31 -14.44 5.36 12.25
N PRO A 32 -15.12 5.47 11.09
CA PRO A 32 -16.49 5.95 11.06
C PRO A 32 -17.38 4.94 11.81
N SER A 33 -18.31 5.44 12.62
CA SER A 33 -19.27 4.64 13.38
C SER A 33 -20.15 3.81 12.45
N GLU A 34 -20.49 2.57 12.84
CA GLU A 34 -21.33 1.64 12.07
C GLU A 34 -22.78 2.11 11.83
N ASP A 35 -23.17 3.27 12.35
CA ASP A 35 -24.53 3.81 12.33
C ASP A 35 -24.78 4.95 11.30
N ASP A 36 -24.06 5.01 10.18
CA ASP A 36 -24.31 6.02 9.12
C ASP A 36 -24.99 5.42 7.87
N PRO A 37 -26.34 5.46 7.77
CA PRO A 37 -27.06 4.98 6.61
C PRO A 37 -27.17 6.10 5.57
N LEU A 38 -26.45 5.97 4.46
CA LEU A 38 -26.70 6.68 3.19
C LEU A 38 -27.01 8.20 3.30
N GLY A 39 -25.95 9.00 3.42
CA GLY A 39 -25.81 10.26 2.67
C GLY A 39 -26.45 11.52 3.25
N SER A 40 -25.62 12.37 3.84
CA SER A 40 -25.62 13.82 3.64
C SER A 40 -24.40 14.46 4.33
N ASP A 41 -23.84 15.48 3.65
CA ASP A 41 -23.03 16.58 4.19
C ASP A 41 -21.51 16.45 4.33
N GLY A 42 -20.83 17.02 3.32
CA GLY A 42 -19.71 17.96 3.53
C GLY A 42 -18.30 17.36 3.76
N PRO A 43 -17.24 18.13 3.43
CA PRO A 43 -15.87 17.74 3.78
C PRO A 43 -15.75 17.74 5.30
N ILE A 44 -15.43 16.57 5.88
CA ILE A 44 -15.08 16.43 7.29
C ILE A 44 -13.83 17.28 7.55
N SER A 45 -14.01 18.43 8.20
CA SER A 45 -12.91 19.29 8.63
C SER A 45 -12.08 18.56 9.69
N ALA A 46 -10.76 18.51 9.48
CA ALA A 46 -9.83 17.94 10.46
C ALA A 46 -9.92 18.69 11.81
N PRO A 47 -9.99 17.99 12.96
CA PRO A 47 -10.05 18.66 14.26
C PRO A 47 -8.72 19.35 14.60
N GLU A 48 -8.82 20.53 15.23
CA GLU A 48 -7.71 21.34 15.72
C GLU A 48 -6.77 20.57 16.66
N ARG A 49 -5.47 20.84 16.53
CA ARG A 49 -4.38 20.16 17.23
C ARG A 49 -4.18 20.73 18.63
N ASP A 50 -4.53 19.95 19.65
CA ASP A 50 -3.96 20.07 20.99
C ASP A 50 -3.33 18.73 21.41
N HIS A 51 -1.99 18.70 21.52
CA HIS A 51 -1.25 17.58 22.11
C HIS A 51 -0.07 18.09 22.95
N PRO A 52 -0.10 17.89 24.28
CA PRO A 52 1.06 18.13 25.13
C PRO A 52 1.82 16.81 25.32
N LEU A 53 2.79 16.54 24.46
CA LEU A 53 3.83 15.55 24.74
C LEU A 53 5.21 16.21 24.60
N LYS A 54 5.71 16.75 25.71
CA LYS A 54 7.13 17.06 25.90
C LYS A 54 7.89 15.73 25.97
N LEU A 55 8.54 15.35 24.87
CA LEU A 55 9.55 14.30 24.90
C LEU A 55 10.79 14.80 25.63
N VAL A 56 11.14 14.07 26.69
CA VAL A 56 12.32 14.28 27.53
C VAL A 56 13.58 14.13 26.68
N GLY A 57 14.46 15.13 26.72
CA GLY A 57 15.69 15.17 25.93
C GLY A 57 16.72 14.15 26.40
N THR A 58 17.17 13.31 25.47
CA THR A 58 18.45 12.59 25.57
C THR A 58 19.49 13.32 24.74
N ARG A 59 20.55 13.79 25.42
CA ARG A 59 21.74 14.38 24.81
C ARG A 59 22.59 13.31 24.13
N GLY A 60 23.01 13.58 22.90
CA GLY A 60 24.19 13.01 22.24
C GLY A 60 23.95 11.83 21.30
N ASN A 61 23.85 12.07 19.99
CA ASN A 61 25.04 12.21 19.14
C ASN A 61 24.66 12.64 17.72
N ASP A 62 25.20 13.79 17.31
CA ASP A 62 25.12 14.37 15.98
C ASP A 62 25.93 13.56 14.96
N ILE A 63 25.28 12.61 14.27
CA ILE A 63 25.86 11.89 13.12
C ILE A 63 25.01 11.91 11.85
N TYR A 64 23.89 12.64 11.82
CA TYR A 64 23.01 12.76 10.63
C TYR A 64 23.05 14.12 9.94
N SER A 65 24.08 14.93 10.18
CA SER A 65 24.31 16.18 9.44
C SER A 65 25.27 15.95 8.27
N ARG A 66 24.79 15.29 7.21
CA ARG A 66 25.38 15.39 5.85
C ARG A 66 24.29 15.37 4.77
N GLY A 67 24.14 16.54 4.15
CA GLY A 67 23.31 16.77 2.95
C GLY A 67 22.13 17.67 3.30
N GLY A 68 22.16 18.93 2.83
CA GLY A 68 21.05 19.86 3.00
C GLY A 68 19.75 19.21 2.53
N VAL A 69 18.81 19.05 3.46
CA VAL A 69 17.46 18.58 3.16
C VAL A 69 16.80 19.73 2.40
N SER A 70 16.67 19.58 1.09
CA SER A 70 15.65 20.32 0.36
C SER A 70 14.34 20.05 1.09
N SER A 71 13.62 21.11 1.43
CA SER A 71 12.30 21.05 2.08
C SER A 71 11.22 20.50 1.14
N SER A 72 11.53 19.51 0.30
CA SER A 72 10.56 18.83 -0.54
C SER A 72 9.78 17.87 0.35
N MET A 73 8.46 18.07 0.40
CA MET A 73 7.55 17.16 1.09
C MET A 73 7.61 15.80 0.41
N SER A 74 7.93 14.75 1.15
CA SER A 74 7.87 13.39 0.62
C SER A 74 6.42 12.99 0.32
N TRP A 75 6.26 12.06 -0.61
CA TRP A 75 4.95 11.61 -1.09
C TRP A 75 4.81 10.10 -1.07
N VAL A 76 3.56 9.64 -1.09
CA VAL A 76 3.20 8.23 -1.25
C VAL A 76 2.33 8.06 -2.49
N ILE A 77 2.75 7.18 -3.39
CA ILE A 77 2.01 6.85 -4.61
C ILE A 77 1.57 5.39 -4.57
N TRP A 78 0.27 5.17 -4.62
CA TRP A 78 -0.34 3.85 -4.53
C TRP A 78 -0.75 3.33 -5.90
N PHE A 79 -0.11 2.27 -6.36
CA PHE A 79 -0.47 1.57 -7.59
C PHE A 79 -1.52 0.52 -7.27
N THR A 80 -2.70 0.63 -7.89
CA THR A 80 -3.80 -0.35 -7.79
C THR A 80 -4.21 -0.85 -9.17
N GLY A 81 -4.81 -2.04 -9.21
CA GLY A 81 -5.22 -2.72 -10.44
C GLY A 81 -5.31 -4.22 -10.20
N LEU A 82 -5.94 -4.94 -11.14
CA LEU A 82 -6.07 -6.40 -11.07
C LEU A 82 -4.71 -7.11 -10.96
N PRO A 83 -4.63 -8.30 -10.34
CA PRO A 83 -3.43 -9.14 -10.44
C PRO A 83 -3.01 -9.34 -11.90
N GLY A 84 -1.72 -9.25 -12.24
CA GLY A 84 -1.28 -9.42 -13.64
C GLY A 84 -1.50 -8.22 -14.58
N CYS A 85 -2.09 -7.10 -14.13
CA CYS A 85 -2.26 -5.90 -14.98
C CYS A 85 -0.94 -5.14 -15.27
N GLY A 86 0.16 -5.46 -14.57
CA GLY A 86 1.48 -4.86 -14.82
C GLY A 86 1.99 -3.88 -13.75
N LYS A 87 1.30 -3.74 -12.61
CA LYS A 87 1.68 -2.82 -11.51
C LYS A 87 3.16 -2.89 -11.12
N THR A 88 3.67 -4.08 -10.80
CA THR A 88 5.06 -4.26 -10.35
C THR A 88 6.08 -3.83 -11.41
N THR A 89 5.80 -4.13 -12.69
CA THR A 89 6.64 -3.69 -13.80
C THR A 89 6.65 -2.17 -13.89
N LEU A 90 5.47 -1.56 -13.82
CA LEU A 90 5.31 -0.12 -13.89
C LEU A 90 5.96 0.59 -12.68
N ALA A 91 5.72 0.13 -11.46
CA ALA A 91 6.31 0.67 -10.23
C ALA A 91 7.84 0.66 -10.28
N ARG A 92 8.44 -0.43 -10.79
CA ARG A 92 9.90 -0.54 -10.97
C ARG A 92 10.40 0.39 -12.09
N GLY A 93 9.68 0.51 -13.19
CA GLY A 93 10.00 1.43 -14.28
C GLY A 93 9.96 2.89 -13.84
N VAL A 94 8.95 3.28 -13.07
CA VAL A 94 8.81 4.61 -12.46
C VAL A 94 9.95 4.85 -11.46
N LYS A 95 10.21 3.90 -10.56
CA LYS A 95 11.33 3.99 -9.61
C LYS A 95 12.67 4.24 -10.32
N ALA A 96 13.01 3.44 -11.33
CA ALA A 96 14.28 3.57 -12.03
C ALA A 96 14.44 4.94 -12.71
N ARG A 97 13.37 5.46 -13.30
CA ARG A 97 13.35 6.80 -13.93
C ARG A 97 13.52 7.93 -12.92
N LEU A 98 12.87 7.84 -11.75
CA LEU A 98 13.00 8.82 -10.67
C LEU A 98 14.41 8.77 -10.05
N GLU A 99 14.95 7.58 -9.79
CA GLU A 99 16.32 7.42 -9.28
C GLU A 99 17.36 7.95 -10.27
N GLY A 100 17.14 7.77 -11.57
CA GLY A 100 17.96 8.37 -12.63
C GLY A 100 17.95 9.90 -12.63
N ARG A 101 16.96 10.53 -11.99
CA ARG A 101 16.85 11.99 -11.79
C ARG A 101 17.32 12.43 -10.40
N GLY A 102 17.88 11.53 -9.59
CA GLY A 102 18.34 11.83 -8.23
C GLY A 102 17.25 11.77 -7.15
N ILE A 103 16.02 11.37 -7.51
CA ILE A 103 14.90 11.24 -6.57
C ILE A 103 14.90 9.83 -5.99
N ARG A 104 15.17 9.71 -4.69
CA ARG A 104 15.18 8.42 -4.01
C ARG A 104 13.76 7.96 -3.68
N VAL A 105 13.44 6.71 -4.03
CA VAL A 105 12.11 6.13 -3.82
C VAL A 105 12.20 4.73 -3.23
N LYS A 106 11.42 4.45 -2.18
CA LYS A 106 11.25 3.09 -1.65
C LYS A 106 9.97 2.47 -2.22
N VAL A 107 10.09 1.27 -2.78
CA VAL A 107 8.92 0.49 -3.19
C VAL A 107 8.54 -0.47 -2.05
N LEU A 108 7.26 -0.49 -1.69
CA LEU A 108 6.64 -1.46 -0.81
C LEU A 108 5.76 -2.39 -1.65
N GLU A 109 6.23 -3.61 -1.90
CA GLU A 109 5.45 -4.63 -2.61
C GLU A 109 4.60 -5.42 -1.60
N LEU A 110 3.28 -5.40 -1.76
CA LEU A 110 2.37 -6.08 -0.84
C LEU A 110 2.70 -7.57 -0.69
N ASP A 111 3.07 -8.25 -1.77
CA ASP A 111 3.35 -9.69 -1.74
C ASP A 111 4.64 -10.03 -0.96
N GLU A 112 5.61 -9.11 -0.92
CA GLU A 112 6.82 -9.24 -0.08
C GLU A 112 6.45 -9.07 1.40
N ILE A 113 5.70 -8.01 1.71
CA ILE A 113 5.27 -7.68 3.07
C ILE A 113 4.34 -8.76 3.64
N ARG A 114 3.41 -9.28 2.83
CA ARG A 114 2.46 -10.32 3.22
C ARG A 114 3.17 -11.57 3.74
N ARG A 115 4.31 -11.95 3.16
CA ARG A 115 5.10 -13.11 3.64
C ARG A 115 5.62 -12.95 5.06
N VAL A 116 5.79 -11.71 5.52
CA VAL A 116 6.25 -11.39 6.87
C VAL A 116 5.09 -11.25 7.84
N ILE A 117 4.02 -10.55 7.43
CA ILE A 117 2.85 -10.30 8.29
C ILE A 117 2.00 -11.56 8.47
N THR A 118 1.85 -12.35 7.40
CA THR A 118 1.00 -13.54 7.35
C THR A 118 1.80 -14.70 6.76
N PRO A 119 2.72 -15.30 7.52
CA PRO A 119 3.57 -16.40 7.04
C PRO A 119 2.73 -17.64 6.67
N GLU A 120 1.58 -17.82 7.31
CA GLU A 120 0.58 -18.86 7.02
C GLU A 120 -0.74 -18.17 6.63
N PRO A 121 -0.93 -17.80 5.35
CA PRO A 121 -2.06 -16.98 4.94
C PRO A 121 -3.37 -17.78 4.93
N THR A 122 -4.35 -17.27 5.67
CA THR A 122 -5.75 -17.75 5.69
C THR A 122 -6.62 -17.02 4.68
N TYR A 123 -6.16 -15.88 4.15
CA TYR A 123 -6.85 -15.05 3.17
C TYR A 123 -8.28 -14.63 3.59
N THR A 124 -8.50 -14.48 4.90
CA THR A 124 -9.74 -13.91 5.43
C THR A 124 -9.83 -12.40 5.16
N ASP A 125 -11.04 -11.84 5.28
CA ASP A 125 -11.22 -10.40 5.13
C ASP A 125 -10.50 -9.60 6.22
N LEU A 126 -10.49 -10.10 7.47
CA LEU A 126 -9.74 -9.51 8.58
C LEU A 126 -8.23 -9.54 8.31
N GLU A 127 -7.70 -10.67 7.84
CA GLU A 127 -6.28 -10.76 7.47
C GLU A 127 -5.92 -9.73 6.39
N ARG A 128 -6.78 -9.56 5.37
CA ARG A 128 -6.57 -8.52 4.35
C ARG A 128 -6.56 -7.13 4.98
N GLU A 129 -7.50 -6.82 5.86
CA GLU A 129 -7.57 -5.54 6.55
C GLU A 129 -6.27 -5.22 7.30
N VAL A 130 -5.78 -6.15 8.11
CA VAL A 130 -4.53 -5.98 8.87
C VAL A 130 -3.34 -5.75 7.95
N VAL A 131 -3.26 -6.52 6.87
CA VAL A 131 -2.16 -6.42 5.90
C VAL A 131 -2.17 -5.08 5.18
N TYR A 132 -3.33 -4.62 4.68
CA TYR A 132 -3.43 -3.32 4.00
C TYR A 132 -3.27 -2.14 4.96
N ALA A 133 -3.78 -2.24 6.18
CA ALA A 133 -3.59 -1.24 7.23
C ALA A 133 -2.11 -1.07 7.59
N SER A 134 -1.41 -2.20 7.81
CA SER A 134 0.01 -2.21 8.09
C SER A 134 0.81 -1.61 6.94
N LEU A 135 0.45 -1.93 5.69
CA LEU A 135 1.08 -1.38 4.50
C LEU A 135 0.91 0.15 4.41
N ALA A 136 -0.30 0.64 4.62
CA ALA A 136 -0.59 2.08 4.64
C ALA A 136 0.18 2.80 5.75
N TYR A 137 0.21 2.23 6.96
CA TYR A 137 0.93 2.80 8.10
C TYR A 137 2.46 2.81 7.88
N MET A 138 3.03 1.75 7.29
CA MET A 138 4.45 1.74 6.91
C MET A 138 4.78 2.81 5.87
N ALA A 139 3.93 2.99 4.85
CA ALA A 139 4.11 4.03 3.86
C ALA A 139 4.07 5.44 4.49
N LYS A 140 3.13 5.68 5.42
CA LYS A 140 3.07 6.91 6.22
C LYS A 140 4.38 7.16 6.96
N LEU A 141 4.86 6.19 7.75
CA LEU A 141 6.08 6.36 8.56
C LEU A 141 7.32 6.66 7.70
N LEU A 142 7.45 6.01 6.54
CA LEU A 142 8.55 6.27 5.61
C LEU A 142 8.45 7.68 5.00
N SER A 143 7.25 8.11 4.63
CA SER A 143 7.02 9.47 4.11
C SER A 143 7.30 10.54 5.17
N GLU A 144 6.87 10.33 6.42
CA GLU A 144 7.18 11.23 7.55
C GLU A 144 8.68 11.28 7.84
N ALA A 145 9.42 10.20 7.55
CA ALA A 145 10.87 10.14 7.65
C ALA A 145 11.61 10.74 6.42
N GLY A 146 10.90 11.39 5.50
CA GLY A 146 11.51 12.06 4.33
C GLY A 146 11.84 11.12 3.16
N THR A 147 11.16 9.98 3.05
CA THR A 147 11.34 9.02 1.94
C THR A 147 10.11 9.02 1.03
N ASN A 148 10.30 9.22 -0.27
CA ASN A 148 9.23 9.00 -1.25
C ASN A 148 8.90 7.51 -1.35
N VAL A 149 7.63 7.17 -1.34
CA VAL A 149 7.16 5.77 -1.32
C VAL A 149 6.29 5.47 -2.52
N ILE A 150 6.56 4.34 -3.15
CA ILE A 150 5.64 3.69 -4.08
C ILE A 150 5.08 2.44 -3.40
N VAL A 151 3.76 2.31 -3.34
CA VAL A 151 3.08 1.11 -2.86
C VAL A 151 2.57 0.32 -4.07
N ASP A 152 3.00 -0.93 -4.21
CA ASP A 152 2.49 -1.87 -5.20
C ASP A 152 1.56 -2.88 -4.54
N ALA A 153 0.25 -2.66 -4.70
CA ALA A 153 -0.76 -3.46 -4.02
C ALA A 153 -2.06 -3.53 -4.82
N THR A 154 -2.60 -4.73 -5.03
CA THR A 154 -3.90 -4.90 -5.71
C THR A 154 -4.99 -4.05 -5.04
N ALA A 155 -5.07 -4.07 -3.70
CA ALA A 155 -5.99 -3.25 -2.91
C ALA A 155 -7.42 -3.31 -3.47
N ASN A 156 -8.01 -4.51 -3.51
CA ASN A 156 -9.23 -4.79 -4.27
C ASN A 156 -10.49 -4.10 -3.73
N ARG A 157 -10.50 -3.63 -2.48
CA ARG A 157 -11.57 -2.77 -1.93
C ARG A 157 -11.06 -1.33 -1.83
N ARG A 158 -11.90 -0.36 -2.16
CA ARG A 158 -11.54 1.08 -2.10
C ARG A 158 -11.13 1.51 -0.70
N ARG A 159 -11.81 1.02 0.33
CA ARG A 159 -11.52 1.33 1.74
C ARG A 159 -10.06 1.17 2.16
N TYR A 160 -9.32 0.23 1.54
CA TYR A 160 -7.89 0.05 1.82
C TYR A 160 -7.04 1.24 1.34
N ARG A 161 -7.43 1.82 0.21
CA ARG A 161 -6.78 2.98 -0.42
C ARG A 161 -7.27 4.28 0.21
N ASP A 162 -8.55 4.34 0.57
CA ASP A 162 -9.13 5.47 1.32
C ASP A 162 -8.45 5.65 2.68
N LEU A 163 -8.16 4.54 3.38
CA LEU A 163 -7.36 4.57 4.62
C LEU A 163 -5.98 5.16 4.37
N ALA A 164 -5.26 4.72 3.33
CA ALA A 164 -3.94 5.24 3.02
C ALA A 164 -3.98 6.74 2.67
N ARG A 165 -4.98 7.17 1.90
CA ARG A 165 -5.24 8.57 1.55
C ARG A 165 -5.53 9.43 2.78
N MET A 166 -6.27 8.91 3.75
CA MET A 166 -6.53 9.60 5.02
C MET A 166 -5.27 9.71 5.90
N LEU A 167 -4.43 8.68 5.92
CA LEU A 167 -3.23 8.62 6.77
C LEU A 167 -2.06 9.45 6.24
N VAL A 168 -2.01 9.71 4.92
CA VAL A 168 -0.89 10.36 4.25
C VAL A 168 -1.37 11.63 3.54
N PRO A 169 -0.98 12.83 3.99
CA PRO A 169 -1.41 14.09 3.36
C PRO A 169 -0.98 14.24 1.88
N THR A 170 0.23 13.80 1.55
CA THR A 170 0.81 13.82 0.20
C THR A 170 0.66 12.45 -0.47
N PHE A 171 -0.59 12.11 -0.77
CA PHE A 171 -0.96 10.81 -1.34
C PHE A 171 -1.52 10.94 -2.75
N ALA A 172 -1.17 10.00 -3.62
CA ALA A 172 -1.78 9.86 -4.93
C ALA A 172 -2.02 8.39 -5.30
N GLU A 173 -3.03 8.15 -6.11
CA GLU A 173 -3.43 6.85 -6.60
C GLU A 173 -3.19 6.73 -8.11
N VAL A 174 -2.44 5.70 -8.50
CA VAL A 174 -2.22 5.31 -9.88
C VAL A 174 -3.04 4.06 -10.17
N TYR A 175 -4.08 4.20 -10.99
CA TYR A 175 -4.88 3.08 -11.45
C TYR A 175 -4.29 2.46 -12.71
N VAL A 176 -3.79 1.24 -12.59
CA VAL A 176 -3.30 0.43 -13.70
C VAL A 176 -4.46 -0.39 -14.26
N LYS A 177 -5.13 0.18 -15.25
CA LYS A 177 -6.32 -0.36 -15.89
C LYS A 177 -5.93 -1.40 -16.94
N ALA A 178 -6.50 -2.59 -16.80
CA ALA A 178 -6.44 -3.66 -17.80
C ALA A 178 -7.68 -4.54 -17.65
N SER A 179 -8.11 -5.13 -18.75
CA SER A 179 -9.18 -6.12 -18.80
C SER A 179 -8.78 -7.39 -18.04
N LEU A 180 -9.76 -8.07 -17.45
CA LEU A 180 -9.54 -9.35 -16.78
C LEU A 180 -8.94 -10.41 -17.73
N PRO A 181 -9.41 -10.56 -18.99
CA PRO A 181 -8.79 -11.50 -19.94
C PRO A 181 -7.29 -11.23 -20.18
N ALA A 182 -6.91 -9.97 -20.39
CA ALA A 182 -5.50 -9.60 -20.56
C ALA A 182 -4.68 -9.88 -19.31
N CYS A 183 -5.25 -9.62 -18.12
CA CYS A 183 -4.61 -9.96 -16.84
C CYS A 183 -4.35 -11.47 -16.71
N ILE A 184 -5.34 -12.30 -17.03
CA ILE A 184 -5.24 -13.76 -16.99
C ILE A 184 -4.17 -14.26 -17.97
N GLU A 185 -4.15 -13.74 -19.20
CA GLU A 185 -3.18 -14.13 -20.22
C GLU A 185 -1.75 -13.81 -19.78
N ARG A 186 -1.50 -12.57 -19.35
CA ARG A 186 -0.17 -12.12 -18.90
C ARG A 186 0.32 -12.88 -17.68
N GLU A 187 -0.60 -13.29 -16.80
CA GLU A 187 -0.25 -14.04 -15.60
C GLU A 187 0.46 -15.36 -15.92
N ARG A 188 0.08 -16.02 -17.02
CA ARG A 188 0.64 -17.31 -17.46
C ARG A 188 2.13 -17.21 -17.81
N GLY A 189 2.57 -16.08 -18.35
CA GLY A 189 3.96 -15.84 -18.75
C GLY A 189 4.83 -15.16 -17.68
N ARG A 190 4.26 -14.83 -16.52
CA ARG A 190 4.90 -13.97 -15.52
C ARG A 190 6.00 -14.68 -14.73
N LYS A 191 7.18 -14.06 -14.68
CA LYS A 191 8.25 -14.42 -13.74
C LYS A 191 8.05 -13.71 -12.40
N ALA A 192 7.20 -14.28 -11.56
CA ALA A 192 6.94 -13.74 -10.24
C ALA A 192 8.09 -14.02 -9.26
N VAL A 193 8.50 -12.99 -8.50
CA VAL A 193 9.49 -13.08 -7.41
C VAL A 193 8.77 -13.30 -6.08
N TYR A 194 7.87 -12.37 -5.72
CA TYR A 194 7.10 -12.43 -4.48
C TYR A 194 5.67 -12.88 -4.70
N SER A 195 5.03 -12.41 -5.77
CA SER A 195 3.63 -12.72 -6.06
C SER A 195 3.37 -14.21 -6.27
N PRO A 196 2.25 -14.75 -5.77
CA PRO A 196 1.83 -16.12 -6.08
C PRO A 196 1.72 -16.34 -7.59
N ARG A 197 2.04 -17.55 -8.07
CA ARG A 197 1.85 -17.98 -9.46
C ARG A 197 0.57 -18.78 -9.61
N GLY A 198 -0.07 -18.67 -10.76
CA GLY A 198 -1.33 -19.36 -11.07
C GLY A 198 -2.50 -18.86 -10.24
N ILE A 199 -2.53 -17.57 -9.87
CA ILE A 199 -3.62 -16.98 -9.08
C ILE A 199 -4.95 -17.20 -9.79
N TYR A 200 -5.02 -16.98 -11.10
CA TYR A 200 -6.27 -17.17 -11.85
C TYR A 200 -6.61 -18.65 -12.06
N ALA A 201 -5.60 -19.52 -12.15
CA ALA A 201 -5.82 -20.97 -12.23
C ALA A 201 -6.44 -21.53 -10.94
N LYS A 202 -6.10 -20.94 -9.78
CA LYS A 202 -6.65 -21.30 -8.46
C LYS A 202 -8.04 -20.75 -8.18
N ALA A 203 -8.62 -19.97 -9.11
CA ALA A 203 -9.94 -19.38 -8.90
C ALA A 203 -11.08 -20.43 -8.86
N VAL A 204 -10.82 -21.66 -9.32
CA VAL A 204 -11.75 -22.79 -9.28
C VAL A 204 -11.71 -23.57 -7.96
N ASP A 205 -10.72 -23.30 -7.10
CA ASP A 205 -10.57 -23.97 -5.81
C ASP A 205 -11.67 -23.49 -4.84
N ASP A 206 -12.12 -24.37 -3.96
CA ASP A 206 -13.12 -24.01 -2.95
C ASP A 206 -12.55 -22.95 -1.98
N GLY A 207 -13.34 -21.93 -1.66
CA GLY A 207 -12.90 -20.79 -0.85
C GLY A 207 -11.91 -19.83 -1.53
N ALA A 208 -11.66 -19.97 -2.84
CA ALA A 208 -10.81 -19.03 -3.57
C ALA A 208 -11.35 -17.59 -3.51
N THR A 209 -10.44 -16.63 -3.34
CA THR A 209 -10.76 -15.21 -3.16
C THR A 209 -9.99 -14.33 -4.14
N VAL A 210 -9.97 -14.74 -5.40
CA VAL A 210 -9.21 -14.08 -6.48
C VAL A 210 -9.88 -12.77 -6.90
N PRO A 211 -9.21 -11.61 -6.80
CA PRO A 211 -9.76 -10.33 -7.23
C PRO A 211 -10.11 -10.31 -8.72
N GLY A 212 -11.35 -9.91 -9.03
CA GLY A 212 -11.91 -9.88 -10.37
C GLY A 212 -12.56 -11.20 -10.82
N VAL A 213 -12.44 -12.28 -10.04
CA VAL A 213 -13.08 -13.58 -10.34
C VAL A 213 -14.03 -14.00 -9.22
N ASN A 214 -13.51 -14.28 -8.02
CA ASN A 214 -14.32 -14.73 -6.88
C ASN A 214 -14.73 -13.55 -5.97
N VAL A 215 -13.91 -12.50 -5.92
CA VAL A 215 -14.19 -11.29 -5.15
C VAL A 215 -14.09 -10.06 -6.04
N ALA A 216 -14.93 -9.06 -5.77
CA ALA A 216 -14.93 -7.83 -6.55
C ALA A 216 -13.59 -7.09 -6.46
N TYR A 217 -13.20 -6.48 -7.59
CA TYR A 217 -12.22 -5.42 -7.64
C TYR A 217 -12.97 -4.09 -7.79
N GLU A 218 -12.90 -3.27 -6.75
CA GLU A 218 -13.50 -1.94 -6.72
C GLU A 218 -12.54 -0.93 -7.37
N GLU A 219 -12.78 -0.65 -8.64
CA GLU A 219 -12.05 0.39 -9.38
C GLU A 219 -12.11 1.74 -8.63
N PRO A 220 -11.02 2.53 -8.66
CA PRO A 220 -11.03 3.86 -8.09
C PRO A 220 -11.95 4.79 -8.86
N LYS A 221 -12.68 5.64 -8.13
CA LYS A 221 -13.60 6.61 -8.72
C LYS A 221 -12.87 7.86 -9.22
N SER A 222 -11.79 8.26 -8.54
CA SER A 222 -11.05 9.48 -8.84
C SER A 222 -9.55 9.29 -8.59
N PRO A 223 -8.89 8.37 -9.31
CA PRO A 223 -7.43 8.24 -9.21
C PRO A 223 -6.76 9.46 -9.84
N GLU A 224 -5.65 9.91 -9.28
CA GLU A 224 -4.85 11.02 -9.82
C GLU A 224 -4.27 10.68 -11.20
N VAL A 225 -3.90 9.40 -11.42
CA VAL A 225 -3.40 8.93 -12.72
C VAL A 225 -4.08 7.63 -13.12
N VAL A 226 -4.57 7.56 -14.36
CA VAL A 226 -5.00 6.31 -15.00
C VAL A 226 -3.99 5.90 -16.05
N VAL A 227 -3.51 4.67 -15.95
CA VAL A 227 -2.63 4.01 -16.92
C VAL A 227 -3.43 2.95 -17.67
N ASP A 228 -3.42 3.04 -19.00
CA ASP A 228 -3.93 1.98 -19.87
C ASP A 228 -2.79 0.99 -20.14
N ALA A 229 -2.86 -0.16 -19.46
CA ALA A 229 -1.85 -1.20 -19.59
C ALA A 229 -2.08 -2.12 -20.80
N GLU A 230 -3.09 -1.88 -21.63
CA GLU A 230 -3.34 -2.61 -22.88
C GLU A 230 -2.98 -1.76 -24.11
N GLY A 231 -3.25 -0.46 -24.07
CA GLY A 231 -3.01 0.46 -25.18
C GLY A 231 -1.60 1.06 -25.26
N LEU A 232 -0.90 1.19 -24.13
CA LEU A 232 0.45 1.78 -24.06
C LEU A 232 1.49 0.77 -23.62
N ASP A 233 2.72 0.90 -24.14
CA ASP A 233 3.82 0.06 -23.67
C ASP A 233 4.21 0.41 -22.21
N PRO A 234 4.90 -0.50 -21.49
CA PRO A 234 5.26 -0.27 -20.09
C PRO A 234 6.15 0.95 -19.85
N ASP A 235 7.00 1.30 -20.81
CA ASP A 235 7.93 2.42 -20.70
C ASP A 235 7.20 3.76 -20.87
N GLN A 236 6.31 3.86 -21.87
CA GLN A 236 5.42 5.01 -22.06
C GLN A 236 4.53 5.25 -20.84
N ASN A 237 3.99 4.17 -20.27
CA ASN A 237 3.19 4.26 -19.06
C ASN A 237 4.01 4.74 -17.85
N ALA A 238 5.27 4.28 -17.73
CA ALA A 238 6.17 4.76 -16.68
C ALA A 238 6.51 6.24 -16.89
N ASP A 239 6.80 6.67 -18.12
CA ASP A 239 7.07 8.07 -18.47
C ASP A 239 5.87 8.97 -18.17
N LYS A 240 4.65 8.52 -18.46
CA LYS A 240 3.42 9.24 -18.11
C LYS A 240 3.29 9.47 -16.60
N VAL A 241 3.49 8.43 -15.80
CA VAL A 241 3.41 8.54 -14.34
C VAL A 241 4.53 9.44 -13.81
N VAL A 242 5.77 9.28 -14.30
CA VAL A 242 6.89 10.13 -13.91
C VAL A 242 6.65 11.59 -14.26
N ALA A 243 6.13 11.88 -15.46
CA ALA A 243 5.81 13.25 -15.85
C ALA A 243 4.83 13.90 -14.88
N TRP A 244 3.75 13.18 -14.52
CA TRP A 244 2.77 13.64 -13.54
C TRP A 244 3.37 13.87 -12.14
N ILE A 245 4.22 12.94 -11.66
CA ILE A 245 4.93 13.08 -10.37
C ILE A 245 5.78 14.34 -10.34
N MET A 246 6.55 14.55 -11.41
CA MET A 246 7.46 15.67 -11.52
C MET A 246 6.70 16.99 -11.56
N GLU A 247 5.61 17.06 -12.32
CA GLU A 247 4.73 18.24 -12.37
C GLU A 247 4.10 18.55 -11.00
N THR A 248 3.69 17.51 -10.27
CA THR A 248 2.92 17.66 -9.02
C THR A 248 3.79 17.95 -7.79
N PHE A 249 4.95 17.31 -7.68
CA PHE A 249 5.75 17.31 -6.45
C PHE A 249 7.14 17.95 -6.59
N GLU A 250 7.68 18.00 -7.80
CA GLU A 250 9.04 18.49 -8.06
C GLU A 250 9.05 19.76 -8.93
N GLY A 251 7.89 20.15 -9.45
CA GLY A 251 7.65 21.34 -10.24
C GLY A 251 7.73 22.56 -9.33
N SER A 252 8.64 23.47 -9.66
CA SER A 252 8.83 24.78 -9.02
C SER A 252 7.67 25.72 -9.29
#